data_AF-A0A9P6WW41-F1
#
_entry.id   AF-A0A9P6WW41-F1
#
_cell.length_a   1.000
_cell.length_b   1.000
_cell.length_c   1.000
_cell.angle_alpha   90.00
_cell.angle_beta   90.00
_cell.angle_gamma   90.00
#
_symmetry.space_group_name_H-M   'P 1'
#
loop_
_entity.id
_entity.type
_entity.pdbx_description
1 polymer ?
#
loop_
_entity_poly.entity_id
_entity_poly.type
_entity_poly.pdbx_seq_one_letter_code
_entity_poly.pdbx_strand_id
1 'polypeptide(L)'
;MNSELYQEILTTSLKDTMEYYDLNWETSVFQHDNDPKHRSKSTTQWMKDSGMVYIDDWPSQSPDLNPIEHVWHHLKLKLSMYDNRATSIHELWERVENEWNSFTKEQCIKYIDSMPDRIQAVLAEKGGSTRFLESQKTAPTDLRFFQDAL
;
A
#
# COMPACT_ATOMS: atom_id res chain seq x y z
N MET A 1 -0.55 6.96 13.80
CA MET A 1 -1.74 7.59 13.21
C MET A 1 -3.01 7.05 13.88
N ASN A 2 -4.08 7.85 14.01
CA ASN A 2 -5.39 7.41 14.53
C ASN A 2 -6.46 7.43 13.40
N SER A 3 -7.69 6.99 13.68
CA SER A 3 -8.76 6.96 12.67
C SER A 3 -9.15 8.34 12.13
N GLU A 4 -9.10 9.40 12.95
CA GLU A 4 -9.46 10.76 12.52
C GLU A 4 -8.45 11.31 11.52
N LEU A 5 -7.16 11.19 11.82
CA LEU A 5 -6.08 11.58 10.91
C LEU A 5 -6.09 10.73 9.63
N TYR A 6 -6.42 9.45 9.73
CA TYR A 6 -6.61 8.61 8.55
C TYR A 6 -7.75 9.13 7.66
N GLN A 7 -8.92 9.45 8.25
CA GLN A 7 -10.04 10.04 7.51
C GLN A 7 -9.66 11.38 6.87
N GLU A 8 -8.88 12.22 7.56
CA GLU A 8 -8.37 13.48 7.02
C GLU A 8 -7.47 13.27 5.80
N ILE A 9 -6.57 12.28 5.83
CA ILE A 9 -5.74 11.93 4.67
C ILE A 9 -6.60 11.48 3.49
N LEU A 10 -7.67 10.70 3.75
CA LEU A 10 -8.58 10.25 2.70
C LEU A 10 -9.39 11.42 2.11
N THR A 11 -9.85 12.38 2.91
CA THR A 11 -10.64 13.53 2.43
C THR A 11 -9.81 14.59 1.71
N THR A 12 -8.51 14.64 1.98
CA THR A 12 -7.59 15.62 1.38
C THR A 12 -6.78 14.96 0.28
N SER A 13 -5.69 14.26 0.64
CA SER A 13 -4.69 13.76 -0.29
C SER A 13 -5.24 12.75 -1.29
N LEU A 14 -6.06 11.79 -0.85
CA LEU A 14 -6.65 10.81 -1.77
C LEU A 14 -7.69 11.47 -2.68
N LYS A 15 -8.54 12.34 -2.14
CA LYS A 15 -9.54 13.06 -2.93
C LYS A 15 -8.89 13.91 -4.02
N ASP A 16 -7.88 14.71 -3.67
CA ASP A 16 -7.15 15.55 -4.62
C ASP A 16 -6.47 14.69 -5.71
N THR A 17 -5.93 13.53 -5.32
CA THR A 17 -5.33 12.56 -6.26
C THR A 17 -6.38 11.99 -7.21
N MET A 18 -7.55 11.61 -6.71
CA MET A 18 -8.63 11.08 -7.53
C MET A 18 -9.12 12.12 -8.54
N GLU A 19 -9.33 13.36 -8.10
CA GLU A 19 -9.72 14.47 -8.98
C GLU A 19 -8.65 14.73 -10.06
N TYR A 20 -7.37 14.69 -9.69
CA TYR A 20 -6.26 14.84 -10.64
C TYR A 20 -6.27 13.77 -11.75
N TYR A 21 -6.60 12.53 -11.41
CA TYR A 21 -6.67 11.41 -12.35
C TYR A 21 -8.05 11.19 -12.99
N ASP A 22 -9.00 12.11 -12.80
CA ASP A 22 -10.39 12.00 -13.28
C ASP A 22 -11.08 10.71 -12.79
N LEU A 23 -10.80 10.33 -11.54
CA LEU A 23 -11.39 9.19 -10.84
C LEU A 23 -12.54 9.66 -9.94
N ASN A 24 -13.54 8.81 -9.77
CA ASN A 24 -14.72 9.10 -8.97
C ASN A 24 -14.94 8.05 -7.87
N TRP A 25 -15.26 8.52 -6.66
CA TRP A 25 -15.51 7.71 -5.45
C TRP A 25 -16.59 6.63 -5.59
N GLU A 26 -17.57 6.85 -6.46
CA GLU A 26 -18.70 5.94 -6.70
C GLU A 26 -18.37 4.84 -7.72
N THR A 27 -17.30 5.01 -8.50
CA THR A 27 -16.95 4.09 -9.60
C THR A 27 -15.57 3.47 -9.45
N SER A 28 -14.76 3.98 -8.51
CA SER A 28 -13.44 3.46 -8.18
C SER A 28 -13.53 2.63 -6.91
N VAL A 29 -13.00 1.40 -6.94
CA VAL A 29 -12.95 0.53 -5.76
C VAL A 29 -11.69 0.84 -4.96
N PHE A 30 -11.86 1.35 -3.75
CA PHE A 30 -10.76 1.59 -2.81
C PHE A 30 -10.36 0.30 -2.07
N GLN A 31 -9.07 0.03 -2.00
CA GLN A 31 -8.50 -1.12 -1.31
C GLN A 31 -7.59 -0.63 -0.18
N HIS A 32 -7.84 -1.14 1.03
CA HIS A 32 -6.98 -0.93 2.20
C HIS A 32 -6.83 -2.24 2.98
N ASP A 33 -5.89 -2.28 3.93
CA ASP A 33 -5.70 -3.43 4.78
C ASP A 33 -6.62 -3.40 6.03
N ASN A 34 -6.44 -4.38 6.91
CA ASN A 34 -7.23 -4.52 8.13
C ASN A 34 -6.61 -3.84 9.36
N ASP A 35 -5.79 -2.80 9.20
CA ASP A 35 -5.29 -2.03 10.35
C ASP A 35 -6.49 -1.58 11.23
N PRO A 36 -6.41 -1.71 12.57
CA PRO A 36 -7.48 -1.29 13.48
C PRO A 36 -8.05 0.10 13.21
N LYS A 37 -7.23 1.05 12.75
CA LYS A 37 -7.68 2.43 12.43
C LYS A 37 -8.53 2.49 11.16
N HIS A 38 -8.30 1.60 10.20
CA HIS A 38 -9.04 1.47 8.94
C HIS A 38 -10.39 0.79 9.15
N ARG A 39 -10.44 -0.20 10.06
CA ARG A 39 -11.63 -1.00 10.38
C ARG A 39 -12.47 -0.45 11.54
N SER A 40 -12.10 0.69 12.10
CA SER A 40 -12.82 1.27 13.23
C SER A 40 -14.27 1.62 12.85
N LYS A 41 -15.17 1.62 13.84
CA LYS A 41 -16.57 2.03 13.62
C LYS A 41 -16.67 3.44 13.04
N SER A 42 -15.79 4.34 13.48
CA SER A 42 -15.72 5.72 12.99
C SER A 42 -15.35 5.74 11.50
N THR A 43 -14.25 5.06 11.12
CA THR A 43 -13.78 5.04 9.72
C THR A 43 -14.79 4.37 8.81
N THR A 44 -15.28 3.18 9.17
CA THR A 44 -16.26 2.45 8.35
C THR A 44 -17.59 3.19 8.17
N GLN A 45 -18.03 3.96 9.17
CA GLN A 45 -19.18 4.84 9.03
C GLN A 45 -18.89 6.02 8.11
N TRP A 46 -17.74 6.68 8.30
CA TRP A 46 -17.30 7.78 7.43
C TRP A 46 -17.23 7.35 5.95
N MET A 47 -16.68 6.16 5.65
CA MET A 47 -16.58 5.63 4.29
C MET A 47 -17.97 5.40 3.65
N LYS A 48 -18.95 4.99 4.45
CA LYS A 48 -20.34 4.83 3.98
C LYS A 48 -20.99 6.17 3.71
N ASP A 49 -20.79 7.13 4.61
CA ASP A 49 -21.38 8.47 4.51
C ASP A 49 -20.77 9.27 3.36
N SER A 50 -19.51 9.01 3.00
CA SER A 50 -18.82 9.63 1.85
C SER A 50 -19.20 9.00 0.50
N GLY A 51 -19.94 7.90 0.47
CA GLY A 51 -20.30 7.19 -0.75
C GLY A 51 -19.14 6.43 -1.40
N MET A 52 -18.03 6.25 -0.69
CA MET A 52 -16.86 5.55 -1.22
C MET A 52 -17.16 4.05 -1.39
N VAL A 53 -16.86 3.54 -2.58
CA VAL A 53 -16.83 2.09 -2.82
C VAL A 53 -15.48 1.54 -2.34
N TYR A 54 -15.49 0.55 -1.44
CA TYR A 54 -14.27 -0.07 -0.92
C TYR A 54 -14.43 -1.56 -0.66
N ILE A 55 -13.31 -2.27 -0.53
CA ILE A 55 -13.29 -3.70 -0.18
C ILE A 55 -13.38 -3.84 1.35
N ASP A 56 -14.53 -4.30 1.85
CA ASP A 56 -14.82 -4.40 3.29
C ASP A 56 -14.53 -5.79 3.90
N ASP A 57 -14.34 -6.80 3.05
CA ASP A 57 -14.10 -8.20 3.39
C ASP A 57 -12.64 -8.63 3.17
N TRP A 58 -11.70 -7.68 3.15
CA TRP A 58 -10.27 -7.97 3.00
C TRP A 58 -9.81 -9.06 3.98
N PRO A 59 -9.10 -10.12 3.54
CA PRO A 59 -8.63 -11.16 4.43
C PRO A 59 -7.55 -10.66 5.39
N SER A 60 -7.59 -11.10 6.64
CA SER A 60 -6.56 -10.75 7.63
C SER A 60 -5.20 -11.34 7.24
N GLN A 61 -4.12 -10.64 7.59
CA GLN A 61 -2.74 -11.10 7.38
C GLN A 61 -2.40 -11.52 5.93
N SER A 62 -2.99 -10.84 4.94
CA SER A 62 -2.78 -11.13 3.51
C SER A 62 -2.03 -9.99 2.79
N PRO A 63 -0.78 -9.67 3.16
CA PRO A 63 0.02 -8.65 2.47
C PRO A 63 0.42 -9.08 1.06
N ASP A 64 0.36 -10.37 0.73
CA ASP A 64 0.51 -10.87 -0.64
C ASP A 64 -0.60 -10.40 -1.57
N LEU A 65 -1.80 -10.17 -1.04
CA LEU A 65 -2.92 -9.60 -1.78
C LEU A 65 -2.85 -8.07 -1.87
N ASN A 66 -1.91 -7.39 -1.21
CA ASN A 66 -1.84 -5.94 -1.26
C ASN A 66 -0.76 -5.47 -2.28
N PRO A 67 -1.13 -4.93 -3.47
CA PRO A 67 -0.16 -4.52 -4.48
C PRO A 67 0.86 -3.49 -3.98
N ILE A 68 0.47 -2.60 -3.07
CA ILE A 68 1.36 -1.55 -2.56
C ILE A 68 2.55 -2.13 -1.78
N GLU A 69 2.41 -3.31 -1.17
CA GLU A 69 3.51 -3.98 -0.47
C GLU A 69 4.65 -4.35 -1.44
N HIS A 70 4.33 -4.60 -2.72
CA HIS A 70 5.37 -4.83 -3.73
C HIS A 70 6.07 -3.54 -4.15
N VAL A 71 5.35 -2.42 -4.19
CA VAL A 71 5.95 -1.10 -4.41
C VAL A 71 6.91 -0.78 -3.25
N TRP A 72 6.47 -0.99 -2.01
CA TRP A 72 7.32 -0.81 -0.82
C TRP A 72 8.54 -1.73 -0.84
N HIS A 73 8.37 -3.01 -1.17
CA HIS A 73 9.48 -3.94 -1.28
C HIS A 73 10.49 -3.49 -2.34
N HIS A 74 10.02 -3.09 -3.53
CA HIS A 74 10.89 -2.60 -4.59
C HIS A 74 11.62 -1.31 -4.16
N LEU A 75 10.92 -0.37 -3.51
CA LEU A 75 11.55 0.84 -2.96
C LEU A 75 12.67 0.49 -1.98
N LYS A 76 12.41 -0.46 -1.06
CA LYS A 76 13.42 -0.95 -0.10
C LYS A 76 14.63 -1.57 -0.80
N LEU A 77 14.40 -2.36 -1.86
CA LEU A 77 15.48 -2.91 -2.67
C LEU A 77 16.32 -1.80 -3.32
N LYS A 78 15.70 -0.78 -3.92
CA LYS A 78 16.43 0.35 -4.50
C LYS A 78 17.27 1.09 -3.47
N LEU A 79 16.68 1.39 -2.31
CA LEU A 79 17.40 2.02 -1.21
C LEU A 79 18.58 1.17 -0.70
N SER A 80 18.45 -0.16 -0.74
CA SER A 80 19.54 -1.07 -0.35
C SER A 80 20.70 -1.15 -1.35
N MET A 81 20.50 -0.68 -2.58
CA MET A 81 21.54 -0.65 -3.63
C MET A 81 22.48 0.57 -3.51
N TYR A 82 22.19 1.51 -2.61
CA TYR A 82 23.11 2.61 -2.33
C TYR A 82 24.38 2.11 -1.63
N ASP A 83 25.54 2.61 -2.04
CA ASP A 83 26.85 2.18 -1.50
C ASP A 83 26.98 2.38 0.02
N ASN A 84 26.35 3.42 0.56
CA ASN A 84 26.39 3.78 1.96
C ASN A 84 24.99 4.03 2.50
N ARG A 85 24.79 3.74 3.80
CA ARG A 85 23.55 4.11 4.50
C ARG A 85 23.41 5.63 4.56
N ALA A 86 22.16 6.09 4.57
CA ALA A 86 21.87 7.49 4.85
C ALA A 86 22.38 7.87 6.25
N THR A 87 23.01 9.04 6.35
CA THR A 87 23.63 9.56 7.57
C THR A 87 22.73 10.54 8.32
N SER A 88 21.65 11.01 7.66
CA SER A 88 20.66 11.89 8.25
C SER A 88 19.25 11.54 7.78
N ILE A 89 18.24 12.01 8.51
CA ILE A 89 16.85 11.84 8.11
C ILE A 89 16.52 12.60 6.82
N HIS A 90 17.15 13.76 6.60
CA HIS A 90 17.00 14.53 5.37
C HIS A 90 17.51 13.75 4.16
N GLU A 91 18.71 13.18 4.26
CA GLU A 91 19.29 12.35 3.21
C GLU A 91 18.44 11.10 2.95
N LEU A 92 17.89 10.48 4.00
CA LEU A 92 16.98 9.35 3.83
C LEU A 92 15.71 9.76 3.07
N TRP A 93 15.11 10.91 3.42
CA TRP A 93 13.94 11.44 2.71
C TRP A 93 14.22 11.73 1.24
N GLU A 94 15.34 12.39 0.94
CA GLU A 94 15.75 12.69 -0.43
C GLU A 94 15.94 11.42 -1.27
N ARG A 95 16.59 10.38 -0.70
CA ARG A 95 16.74 9.09 -1.39
C ARG A 95 15.39 8.41 -1.62
N VAL A 96 14.51 8.40 -0.62
CA VAL A 96 13.17 7.84 -0.73
C VAL A 96 12.37 8.54 -1.82
N GLU A 97 12.38 9.88 -1.84
CA GLU A 97 11.67 10.69 -2.82
C GLU A 97 12.21 10.45 -4.24
N ASN A 98 13.53 10.43 -4.41
CA ASN A 98 14.17 10.14 -5.70
C ASN A 98 13.79 8.75 -6.23
N GLU A 99 13.86 7.73 -5.38
CA GLU A 99 13.51 6.38 -5.79
C GLU A 99 12.00 6.20 -5.99
N TRP A 100 11.16 6.87 -5.20
CA TRP A 100 9.72 6.88 -5.37
C TRP A 100 9.31 7.50 -6.72
N ASN A 101 9.91 8.64 -7.06
CA ASN A 101 9.63 9.34 -8.32
C ASN A 101 10.17 8.61 -9.56
N SER A 102 11.02 7.59 -9.38
CA SER A 102 11.51 6.75 -10.47
C SER A 102 10.55 5.62 -10.86
N PHE A 103 9.47 5.39 -10.10
CA PHE A 103 8.48 4.37 -10.45
C PHE A 103 7.67 4.78 -11.67
N THR A 104 7.62 3.88 -12.65
CA THR A 104 6.86 4.08 -13.90
C THR A 104 5.45 3.52 -13.76
N LYS A 105 4.52 4.06 -14.55
CA LYS A 105 3.14 3.56 -14.63
C LYS A 105 3.13 2.07 -15.00
N GLU A 106 4.01 1.65 -15.91
CA GLU A 106 4.12 0.27 -16.39
C GLU A 106 4.54 -0.69 -15.27
N GLN A 107 5.40 -0.25 -14.33
CA GLN A 107 5.74 -1.05 -13.15
C GLN A 107 4.55 -1.20 -12.21
N CYS A 108 3.82 -0.12 -11.95
CA CYS A 108 2.63 -0.15 -11.10
C CYS A 108 1.54 -1.07 -11.68
N ILE A 109 1.28 -0.96 -12.99
CA ILE A 109 0.31 -1.81 -13.70
C ILE A 109 0.69 -3.30 -13.55
N LYS A 110 1.98 -3.67 -13.69
CA LYS A 110 2.39 -5.07 -13.51
C LYS A 110 2.06 -5.62 -12.12
N TYR A 111 2.15 -4.82 -11.07
CA TYR A 111 1.77 -5.26 -9.73
C TYR A 111 0.26 -5.47 -9.61
N ILE A 112 -0.53 -4.59 -10.21
CA ILE A 112 -2.00 -4.69 -10.26
C ILE A 112 -2.43 -5.91 -11.09
N ASP A 113 -1.88 -6.07 -12.30
CA ASP A 113 -2.20 -7.16 -13.23
C ASP A 113 -1.83 -8.55 -12.67
N SER A 114 -0.92 -8.62 -11.69
CA SER A 114 -0.59 -9.88 -11.02
C SER A 114 -1.65 -10.34 -10.02
N MET A 115 -2.60 -9.49 -9.62
CA MET A 115 -3.58 -9.80 -8.57
C MET A 115 -4.41 -11.06 -8.80
N PRO A 116 -4.93 -11.35 -10.01
CA PRO A 116 -5.65 -12.60 -10.27
C PRO A 116 -4.81 -13.84 -9.93
N ASP A 117 -3.54 -13.87 -10.33
CA ASP A 117 -2.64 -14.98 -10.05
C ASP A 117 -2.35 -15.13 -8.55
N ARG A 118 -2.25 -14.01 -7.82
CA ARG A 118 -2.05 -14.03 -6.36
C ARG A 118 -3.27 -14.59 -5.64
N ILE A 119 -4.46 -14.15 -6.02
CA ILE A 119 -5.72 -14.66 -5.49
C ILE A 119 -5.81 -16.17 -5.72
N GLN A 120 -5.48 -16.64 -6.93
CA GLN A 120 -5.46 -18.07 -7.23
C GLN A 120 -4.44 -18.83 -6.37
N ALA A 121 -3.26 -18.27 -6.13
CA ALA A 121 -2.26 -18.88 -5.25
C ALA A 121 -2.75 -18.98 -3.80
N VAL A 122 -3.37 -17.93 -3.25
CA VAL A 122 -3.95 -17.94 -1.89
C VAL A 122 -5.05 -19.00 -1.79
N LEU A 123 -5.92 -19.10 -2.80
CA LEU A 123 -6.97 -20.12 -2.84
C LEU A 123 -6.40 -21.54 -2.91
N ALA A 124 -5.35 -21.76 -3.71
CA ALA A 124 -4.67 -23.05 -3.81
C ALA A 124 -4.03 -23.48 -2.48
N GLU A 125 -3.45 -22.52 -1.75
CA GLU A 125 -2.88 -22.72 -0.41
C GLU A 125 -3.94 -22.69 0.71
N LYS A 126 -5.23 -22.60 0.37
CA LYS A 126 -6.36 -22.54 1.32
C LYS A 126 -6.21 -21.42 2.37
N GLY A 127 -5.73 -20.26 1.95
CA GLY A 127 -5.43 -19.13 2.83
C GLY A 127 -4.05 -19.19 3.49
N GLY A 128 -3.21 -20.16 3.12
CA GLY A 128 -1.81 -20.25 3.54
C GLY A 128 -0.89 -19.24 2.86
N SER A 129 0.37 -19.21 3.29
CA SER A 129 1.39 -18.32 2.71
C SER A 129 1.73 -18.69 1.27
N THR A 130 1.83 -17.68 0.41
CA THR A 130 2.18 -17.87 -1.01
C THR A 130 3.61 -17.45 -1.33
N ARG A 131 4.12 -17.85 -2.50
CA ARG A 131 5.42 -17.38 -3.03
C ARG A 131 5.52 -15.85 -3.16
N PHE A 132 4.38 -15.18 -3.31
CA PHE A 132 4.33 -13.72 -3.41
C PHE A 132 4.71 -13.08 -2.08
N LEU A 133 4.32 -13.70 -0.96
CA LEU A 133 4.77 -13.31 0.37
C LEU A 133 6.26 -13.57 0.60
N GLU A 134 6.76 -14.72 0.15
CA GLU A 134 8.18 -15.08 0.30
C GLU A 134 9.09 -14.13 -0.48
N SER A 135 8.67 -13.72 -1.67
CA SER A 135 9.40 -12.74 -2.48
C SER A 135 9.56 -11.38 -1.80
N GLN A 136 8.65 -11.02 -0.88
CA GLN A 136 8.73 -9.75 -0.13
C GLN A 136 9.68 -9.81 1.08
N LYS A 137 9.97 -11.01 1.62
CA LYS A 137 10.75 -11.22 2.86
C LYS A 137 12.26 -11.07 2.67
N THR A 138 12.76 -10.96 1.44
CA THR A 138 14.20 -10.89 1.14
C THR A 138 14.79 -9.48 1.27
N ALA A 139 14.00 -8.46 1.60
CA ALA A 139 14.49 -7.09 1.78
C ALA A 139 15.17 -6.90 3.16
N PRO A 140 16.21 -6.04 3.26
CA PRO A 140 16.91 -5.77 4.52
C PRO A 140 15.98 -5.29 5.64
N THR A 141 16.24 -5.77 6.85
CA THR A 141 15.35 -5.64 8.02
C THR A 141 15.26 -4.24 8.64
N ASP A 142 16.02 -3.25 8.13
CA ASP A 142 16.19 -1.90 8.69
C ASP A 142 15.24 -0.84 8.14
N LEU A 143 14.42 -1.15 7.12
CA LEU A 143 13.45 -0.22 6.51
C LEU A 143 12.01 -0.41 6.99
N ARG A 144 11.80 -0.94 8.20
CA ARG A 144 10.46 -1.15 8.79
C ARG A 144 9.69 0.15 9.08
N PHE A 145 10.38 1.29 9.14
CA PHE A 145 9.77 2.59 9.48
C PHE A 145 8.77 3.13 8.44
N PHE A 146 8.79 2.66 7.19
CA PHE A 146 7.93 3.20 6.12
C PHE A 146 6.51 2.62 6.12
N GLN A 147 6.25 1.51 6.82
CA GLN A 147 4.92 0.89 6.87
C GLN A 147 3.99 1.53 7.90
N ASP A 148 4.53 2.19 8.93
CA ASP A 148 3.73 2.77 10.03
C ASP A 148 3.27 4.22 9.78
N ALA A 149 3.69 4.81 8.66
CA ALA A 149 3.41 6.21 8.31
C ALA A 149 2.14 6.40 7.46
N LEU A 150 1.47 5.32 7.05
CA LEU A 150 0.19 5.32 6.32
C LEU A 150 -0.82 4.32 6.93
#